data_AF-A0A915BE54-F1
#
_entry.id   AF-A0A915BE54-F1
#
_cell.length_a   1.000
_cell.length_b   1.000
_cell.length_c   1.000
_cell.angle_alpha   90.00
_cell.angle_beta   90.00
_cell.angle_gamma   90.00
#
_symmetry.space_group_name_H-M   'P 1'
#
loop_
_entity.id
_entity.type
_entity.pdbx_description
1 polymer ?
#
loop_
_entity_poly.entity_id
_entity_poly.type
_entity_poly.pdbx_seq_one_letter_code
_entity_poly.pdbx_strand_id
1 'polypeptide(L)'
;GCLVGRKMRHSGRSSPVHDAVVSPKCVASSYGFANLEDTTDVLRTARSDVSCTASTPPETRRSAARRVIVMRHGERLDDLFPRWIEKSCLSGVYRAYDLNMPLVLPQLDRPMAHFDADTVLTEMGTVLAQMVGRGLLINKTLPDVVYASPALRCVQTASFALKAAGYDDQVKIRIEPALFENTTLYPEGQPKFATPAQLTAAEFNVDTNYKPIMTADKLWSRPESIEEYGDRLQKTLLQLAENIEATTNPYGPIIMVSCIFRVFEVIQFKLKKF
;
A
#
# COMPACT_ATOMS: atom_id res chain seq x y z
N GLY A 1 -53.90 -57.29 -40.99
CA GLY A 1 -53.05 -56.85 -39.86
C GLY A 1 -53.37 -55.40 -39.60
N CYS A 2 -53.73 -54.96 -38.37
CA CYS A 2 -52.85 -54.78 -37.20
C CYS A 2 -51.61 -53.95 -37.58
N LEU A 3 -51.27 -52.79 -37.02
CA LEU A 3 -51.59 -52.06 -35.76
C LEU A 3 -51.43 -50.53 -36.03
N VAL A 4 -52.24 -49.58 -35.53
CA VAL A 4 -52.37 -49.00 -34.15
C VAL A 4 -51.04 -48.39 -33.64
N GLY A 5 -50.91 -47.12 -33.22
CA GLY A 5 -51.95 -46.15 -32.87
C GLY A 5 -51.52 -44.70 -32.56
N ARG A 6 -52.58 -43.87 -32.56
CA ARG A 6 -52.94 -42.65 -31.80
C ARG A 6 -51.86 -41.65 -31.31
N LYS A 7 -52.01 -40.43 -31.84
CA LYS A 7 -51.87 -39.12 -31.15
C LYS A 7 -52.85 -38.98 -29.98
N MET A 8 -52.44 -38.33 -28.88
CA MET A 8 -53.15 -37.17 -28.29
C MET A 8 -52.32 -36.44 -27.23
N ARG A 9 -52.72 -35.20 -26.96
CA ARG A 9 -52.01 -34.05 -26.39
C ARG A 9 -52.07 -33.97 -24.85
N HIS A 10 -51.05 -33.35 -24.25
CA HIS A 10 -51.04 -32.37 -23.13
C HIS A 10 -49.54 -32.09 -22.86
N SER A 11 -49.00 -30.90 -22.56
CA SER A 11 -49.47 -29.71 -21.87
C SER A 11 -48.52 -28.54 -22.22
N GLY A 12 -49.06 -27.38 -22.60
CA GLY A 12 -48.27 -26.17 -22.80
C GLY A 12 -48.57 -25.15 -21.69
N ARG A 13 -47.60 -24.93 -20.79
CA ARG A 13 -47.41 -23.69 -20.04
C ARG A 13 -46.04 -23.74 -19.35
N SER A 14 -45.04 -23.16 -20.01
CA SER A 14 -43.72 -22.88 -19.45
C SER A 14 -43.72 -21.48 -18.83
N SER A 15 -43.44 -21.40 -17.53
CA SER A 15 -43.08 -20.15 -16.83
C SER A 15 -41.62 -19.79 -17.15
N PRO A 16 -41.24 -18.50 -17.22
CA PRO A 16 -39.87 -18.11 -17.46
C PRO A 16 -39.05 -18.20 -16.17
N VAL A 17 -37.92 -18.91 -16.21
CA VAL A 17 -36.88 -18.85 -15.18
C VAL A 17 -36.00 -17.65 -15.51
N HIS A 18 -35.87 -16.73 -14.56
CA HIS A 18 -34.89 -15.66 -14.59
C HIS A 18 -33.50 -16.26 -14.38
N ASP A 19 -32.69 -16.33 -15.44
CA ASP A 19 -31.26 -16.60 -15.31
C ASP A 19 -30.56 -15.35 -14.78
N ALA A 20 -30.11 -15.43 -13.53
CA ALA A 20 -29.21 -14.47 -12.92
C ALA A 20 -27.82 -14.61 -13.56
N VAL A 21 -27.34 -13.56 -14.22
CA VAL A 21 -25.97 -13.48 -14.76
C VAL A 21 -25.00 -13.43 -13.57
N VAL A 22 -24.34 -14.56 -13.30
CA VAL A 22 -23.25 -14.65 -12.32
C VAL A 22 -21.94 -14.29 -13.02
N SER A 23 -21.36 -13.14 -12.64
CA SER A 23 -20.03 -12.72 -13.13
C SER A 23 -18.92 -13.68 -12.66
N PRO A 24 -17.91 -14.00 -13.49
CA PRO A 24 -16.87 -14.96 -13.12
C PRO A 24 -15.95 -14.44 -12.01
N LYS A 25 -15.71 -15.26 -10.97
CA LYS A 25 -14.70 -14.99 -9.94
C LYS A 25 -13.32 -15.45 -10.46
N CYS A 26 -12.45 -14.50 -10.79
CA CYS A 26 -11.04 -14.79 -11.09
C CYS A 26 -10.22 -14.87 -9.79
N VAL A 27 -9.27 -15.80 -9.69
CA VAL A 27 -8.45 -16.09 -8.50
C VAL A 27 -6.96 -15.86 -8.82
N ALA A 28 -6.17 -15.35 -7.88
CA ALA A 28 -4.71 -15.15 -8.00
C ALA A 28 -3.90 -16.37 -7.51
N SER A 29 -2.81 -16.75 -8.20
CA SER A 29 -1.91 -17.89 -7.87
C SER A 29 -0.74 -17.44 -6.96
N SER A 30 0.04 -18.34 -6.33
CA SER A 30 1.23 -17.98 -5.48
C SER A 30 2.50 -18.68 -5.97
N TYR A 31 3.66 -18.06 -5.69
CA TYR A 31 4.99 -18.71 -5.67
C TYR A 31 5.86 -18.09 -4.56
N GLY A 32 6.59 -18.95 -3.82
CA GLY A 32 7.46 -18.57 -2.70
C GLY A 32 8.85 -18.10 -3.13
N PHE A 33 9.45 -17.21 -2.33
CA PHE A 33 10.79 -16.65 -2.52
C PHE A 33 11.88 -17.61 -1.99
N ALA A 34 12.99 -17.73 -2.71
CA ALA A 34 14.19 -18.44 -2.25
C ALA A 34 15.06 -17.52 -1.37
N ASN A 35 15.46 -18.02 -0.19
CA ASN A 35 16.37 -17.34 0.73
C ASN A 35 17.82 -17.42 0.23
N LEU A 36 18.58 -16.33 0.37
CA LEU A 36 20.02 -16.31 0.17
C LEU A 36 20.69 -16.18 1.54
N GLU A 37 21.47 -17.20 1.91
CA GLU A 37 22.12 -17.35 3.21
C GLU A 37 23.33 -16.43 3.44
N ASP A 38 23.55 -16.17 4.72
CA ASP A 38 24.66 -15.57 5.46
C ASP A 38 26.01 -15.36 4.74
N THR A 39 26.54 -14.13 4.92
CA THR A 39 27.99 -13.91 5.06
C THR A 39 28.24 -12.95 6.21
N THR A 40 28.57 -13.52 7.37
CA THR A 40 29.15 -12.81 8.52
C THR A 40 30.59 -12.44 8.20
N ASP A 41 30.94 -11.16 8.28
CA ASP A 41 32.34 -10.77 8.44
C ASP A 41 32.49 -9.68 9.51
N VAL A 42 33.12 -10.08 10.60
CA VAL A 42 33.36 -9.32 11.82
C VAL A 42 34.73 -8.67 11.69
N LEU A 43 34.80 -7.34 11.64
CA LEU A 43 36.08 -6.64 11.83
C LEU A 43 36.08 -5.87 13.16
N ARG A 44 36.75 -6.49 14.15
CA ARG A 44 37.26 -5.85 15.36
C ARG A 44 38.48 -4.99 15.01
N THR A 45 38.50 -3.73 15.42
CA THR A 45 39.75 -3.01 15.68
C THR A 45 39.61 -2.01 16.83
N ALA A 46 40.74 -1.79 17.49
CA ALA A 46 40.90 -1.45 18.89
C ALA A 46 40.70 0.03 19.25
N ARG A 47 40.34 0.24 20.52
CA ARG A 47 40.38 1.53 21.23
C ARG A 47 41.82 2.04 21.36
N SER A 48 42.00 3.33 21.18
CA SER A 48 43.10 4.09 21.79
C SER A 48 42.50 5.24 22.60
N ASP A 49 42.70 5.17 23.92
CA ASP A 49 42.27 6.17 24.88
C ASP A 49 43.20 7.39 24.81
N VAL A 50 42.66 8.55 24.44
CA VAL A 50 43.31 9.85 24.67
C VAL A 50 42.35 10.71 25.48
N SER A 51 42.68 10.84 26.76
CA SER A 51 41.98 11.69 27.74
C SER A 51 42.36 13.15 27.51
N CYS A 52 41.44 13.93 26.95
CA CYS A 52 41.50 15.39 26.95
C CYS A 52 40.32 15.93 27.75
N THR A 53 40.61 16.47 28.93
CA THR A 53 39.66 17.19 29.79
C THR A 53 39.34 18.54 29.15
N ALA A 54 38.24 18.61 28.39
CA ALA A 54 37.66 19.86 27.91
C ALA A 54 36.44 20.21 28.76
N SER A 55 36.47 21.40 29.36
CA SER A 55 35.37 22.00 30.11
C SER A 55 34.11 22.08 29.25
N THR A 56 33.06 21.38 29.64
CA THR A 56 31.76 21.35 28.96
C THR A 56 31.06 22.71 29.09
N PRO A 57 30.76 23.41 27.98
CA PRO A 57 29.82 24.52 27.98
C PRO A 57 28.42 24.01 28.40
N PRO A 58 27.54 24.87 28.94
CA PRO A 58 26.18 24.46 29.28
C PRO A 58 25.52 23.86 28.04
N GLU A 59 25.14 22.59 28.17
CA GLU A 59 24.55 21.76 27.13
C GLU A 59 23.20 22.37 26.73
N THR A 60 23.22 23.25 25.73
CA THR A 60 22.01 23.59 24.99
C THR A 60 21.58 22.32 24.30
N ARG A 61 20.65 21.58 24.91
CA ARG A 61 19.92 20.49 24.25
C ARG A 61 19.29 21.06 23.00
N ARG A 62 20.00 20.99 21.87
CA ARG A 62 19.39 21.15 20.56
C ARG A 62 18.36 20.04 20.48
N SER A 63 17.08 20.40 20.57
CA SER A 63 15.99 19.49 20.27
C SER A 63 16.27 18.91 18.89
N ALA A 64 16.75 17.67 18.82
CA ALA A 64 17.07 17.07 17.53
C ALA A 64 15.77 16.99 16.72
N ALA A 65 15.78 17.62 15.55
CA ALA A 65 14.62 17.69 14.68
C ALA A 65 14.24 16.28 14.20
N ARG A 66 12.96 15.93 14.33
CA ARG A 66 12.44 14.66 13.83
C ARG A 66 12.47 14.65 12.31
N ARG A 67 12.87 13.51 11.73
CA ARG A 67 12.89 13.32 10.27
C ARG A 67 11.61 12.63 9.83
N VAL A 68 10.84 13.31 8.99
CA VAL A 68 9.68 12.73 8.29
C VAL A 68 10.05 12.57 6.83
N ILE A 69 9.96 11.35 6.32
CA ILE A 69 10.17 10.99 4.92
C ILE A 69 8.80 10.71 4.33
N VAL A 70 8.42 11.48 3.32
CA VAL A 70 7.16 11.27 2.61
C VAL A 70 7.47 10.83 1.19
N MET A 71 6.85 9.73 0.75
CA MET A 71 7.07 9.15 -0.57
C MET A 71 5.75 8.88 -1.30
N ARG A 72 5.78 9.01 -2.62
CA ARG A 72 4.70 8.60 -3.52
C ARG A 72 4.79 7.08 -3.76
N HIS A 73 3.66 6.44 -4.02
CA HIS A 73 3.65 5.08 -4.55
C HIS A 73 4.43 4.96 -5.89
N GLY A 74 4.88 3.74 -6.21
CA GLY A 74 5.50 3.41 -7.49
C GLY A 74 4.54 3.50 -8.70
N GLU A 75 5.04 3.16 -9.88
CA GLU A 75 4.25 3.14 -11.11
C GLU A 75 3.03 2.21 -11.01
N ARG A 76 1.88 2.70 -11.47
CA ARG A 76 0.59 2.01 -11.39
C ARG A 76 0.33 1.20 -12.66
N LEU A 77 -0.33 0.05 -12.50
CA LEU A 77 -0.67 -0.82 -13.63
C LEU A 77 -1.73 -0.20 -14.56
N ASP A 78 -2.73 0.49 -14.00
CA ASP A 78 -3.83 1.09 -14.76
C ASP A 78 -3.41 2.33 -15.57
N ASP A 79 -2.42 3.09 -15.10
CA ASP A 79 -1.84 4.25 -15.80
C ASP A 79 -1.22 3.84 -17.16
N LEU A 80 -0.55 2.68 -17.21
CA LEU A 80 0.10 2.19 -18.43
C LEU A 80 -0.79 1.30 -19.29
N PHE A 81 -1.69 0.55 -18.66
CA PHE A 81 -2.48 -0.47 -19.32
C PHE A 81 -3.98 -0.22 -19.12
N PRO A 82 -4.60 0.66 -19.93
CA PRO A 82 -6.04 0.87 -19.87
C PRO A 82 -6.81 -0.42 -20.14
N ARG A 83 -7.86 -0.66 -19.34
CA ARG A 83 -8.69 -1.88 -19.37
C ARG A 83 -7.87 -3.17 -19.25
N TRP A 84 -6.80 -3.15 -18.46
CA TRP A 84 -5.93 -4.30 -18.27
C TRP A 84 -6.70 -5.51 -17.71
N ILE A 85 -7.73 -5.31 -16.88
CA ILE A 85 -8.53 -6.41 -16.31
C ILE A 85 -9.22 -7.21 -17.41
N GLU A 86 -9.94 -6.53 -18.32
CA GLU A 86 -10.61 -7.18 -19.46
C GLU A 86 -9.64 -8.01 -20.29
N LYS A 87 -8.47 -7.44 -20.60
CA LYS A 87 -7.44 -8.09 -21.43
C LYS A 87 -6.74 -9.25 -20.71
N SER A 88 -6.44 -9.08 -19.43
CA SER A 88 -5.69 -10.06 -18.63
C SER A 88 -6.55 -11.24 -18.20
N CYS A 89 -7.87 -11.07 -18.14
CA CYS A 89 -8.81 -12.07 -17.62
C CYS A 89 -9.66 -12.75 -18.70
N LEU A 90 -9.33 -12.63 -20.00
CA LEU A 90 -10.05 -13.29 -21.10
C LEU A 90 -10.21 -14.81 -20.90
N SER A 91 -9.26 -15.44 -20.22
CA SER A 91 -9.26 -16.88 -19.92
C SER A 91 -10.00 -17.27 -18.63
N GLY A 92 -10.64 -16.32 -17.94
CA GLY A 92 -11.27 -16.51 -16.63
C GLY A 92 -10.31 -16.48 -15.44
N VAL A 93 -9.00 -16.34 -15.70
CA VAL A 93 -7.95 -16.12 -14.70
C VAL A 93 -7.02 -15.01 -15.17
N TYR A 94 -6.40 -14.29 -14.22
CA TYR A 94 -5.43 -13.25 -14.54
C TYR A 94 -4.20 -13.84 -15.24
N ARG A 95 -3.78 -13.21 -16.34
CA ARG A 95 -2.51 -13.47 -17.03
C ARG A 95 -1.88 -12.16 -17.47
N ALA A 96 -0.64 -11.93 -17.06
CA ALA A 96 0.18 -10.86 -17.60
C ALA A 96 0.41 -11.08 -19.11
N TYR A 97 0.20 -10.03 -19.90
CA TYR A 97 0.47 -10.03 -21.34
C TYR A 97 1.63 -9.11 -21.75
N ASP A 98 2.18 -8.37 -20.78
CA ASP A 98 3.32 -7.46 -20.94
C ASP A 98 4.30 -7.70 -19.79
N LEU A 99 5.60 -7.57 -20.05
CA LEU A 99 6.67 -7.83 -19.08
C LEU A 99 6.64 -6.88 -17.89
N ASN A 100 6.05 -5.69 -18.04
CA ASN A 100 5.91 -4.74 -16.94
C ASN A 100 4.67 -5.01 -16.06
N MET A 101 3.84 -5.99 -16.40
CA MET A 101 2.72 -6.40 -15.56
C MET A 101 3.18 -7.41 -14.52
N PRO A 102 2.64 -7.35 -13.28
CA PRO A 102 3.01 -8.32 -12.26
C PRO A 102 2.68 -9.73 -12.72
N LEU A 103 3.64 -10.66 -12.64
CA LEU A 103 3.37 -12.05 -13.06
C LEU A 103 2.20 -12.67 -12.27
N VAL A 104 2.08 -12.28 -11.00
CA VAL A 104 1.10 -12.74 -10.05
C VAL A 104 0.54 -11.53 -9.29
N LEU A 105 -0.80 -11.45 -9.20
CA LEU A 105 -1.45 -10.46 -8.34
C LEU A 105 -1.37 -10.88 -6.86
N PRO A 106 -1.37 -9.91 -5.92
CA PRO A 106 -1.49 -10.22 -4.50
C PRO A 106 -2.72 -11.08 -4.22
N GLN A 107 -2.55 -12.12 -3.39
CA GLN A 107 -3.63 -13.04 -3.02
C GLN A 107 -4.59 -12.41 -2.02
N LEU A 108 -5.43 -11.52 -2.53
CA LEU A 108 -6.49 -10.88 -1.77
C LEU A 108 -7.79 -11.65 -2.01
N ASP A 109 -8.49 -12.01 -0.94
CA ASP A 109 -9.85 -12.55 -1.02
C ASP A 109 -10.84 -11.46 -1.47
N ARG A 110 -10.73 -11.04 -2.74
CA ARG A 110 -11.58 -10.01 -3.36
C ARG A 110 -11.83 -10.30 -4.84
N PRO A 111 -13.00 -9.90 -5.38
CA PRO A 111 -13.28 -9.96 -6.80
C PRO A 111 -12.27 -9.17 -7.65
N MET A 112 -11.98 -9.69 -8.84
CA MET A 112 -11.08 -9.05 -9.80
C MET A 112 -11.50 -7.61 -10.16
N ALA A 113 -12.80 -7.34 -10.26
CA ALA A 113 -13.33 -6.01 -10.56
C ALA A 113 -12.91 -4.94 -9.53
N HIS A 114 -12.61 -5.34 -8.28
CA HIS A 114 -12.17 -4.38 -7.26
C HIS A 114 -10.75 -3.83 -7.51
N PHE A 115 -9.96 -4.48 -8.38
CA PHE A 115 -8.65 -3.95 -8.79
C PHE A 115 -8.75 -2.76 -9.75
N ASP A 116 -9.94 -2.47 -10.30
CA ASP A 116 -10.11 -1.37 -11.26
C ASP A 116 -9.95 -0.01 -10.55
N ALA A 117 -10.64 0.17 -9.42
CA ALA A 117 -10.53 1.38 -8.59
C ALA A 117 -9.40 1.31 -7.54
N ASP A 118 -8.77 0.15 -7.34
CA ASP A 118 -7.68 -0.07 -6.38
C ASP A 118 -6.59 -0.98 -6.97
N THR A 119 -5.95 -0.45 -8.01
CA THR A 119 -4.94 -1.18 -8.81
C THR A 119 -3.65 -1.49 -8.03
N VAL A 120 -2.85 -2.37 -8.64
CA VAL A 120 -1.52 -2.76 -8.18
C VAL A 120 -0.40 -1.93 -8.83
N LEU A 121 0.81 -2.07 -8.30
CA LEU A 121 2.03 -1.64 -8.97
C LEU A 121 2.34 -2.49 -10.22
N THR A 122 3.07 -1.89 -11.15
CA THR A 122 3.79 -2.62 -12.21
C THR A 122 5.05 -3.31 -11.64
N GLU A 123 5.71 -4.12 -12.45
CA GLU A 123 7.04 -4.67 -12.12
C GLU A 123 8.06 -3.54 -11.93
N MET A 124 8.06 -2.54 -12.82
CA MET A 124 8.92 -1.35 -12.66
C MET A 124 8.58 -0.54 -11.40
N GLY A 125 7.29 -0.38 -11.07
CA GLY A 125 6.87 0.25 -9.81
C GLY A 125 7.39 -0.46 -8.57
N THR A 126 7.43 -1.80 -8.62
CA THR A 126 8.01 -2.65 -7.58
C THR A 126 9.53 -2.46 -7.47
N VAL A 127 10.25 -2.51 -8.60
CA VAL A 127 11.70 -2.30 -8.63
C VAL A 127 12.08 -0.93 -8.07
N LEU A 128 11.34 0.13 -8.41
CA LEU A 128 11.59 1.47 -7.88
C LEU A 128 11.36 1.54 -6.36
N ALA A 129 10.32 0.88 -5.84
CA ALA A 129 10.09 0.79 -4.40
C ALA A 129 11.26 0.09 -3.68
N GLN A 130 11.77 -1.01 -4.26
CA GLN A 130 12.94 -1.72 -3.71
C GLN A 130 14.21 -0.87 -3.73
N MET A 131 14.44 -0.09 -4.79
CA MET A 131 15.57 0.84 -4.89
C MET A 131 15.51 1.91 -3.78
N VAL A 132 14.33 2.46 -3.50
CA VAL A 132 14.14 3.38 -2.37
C VAL A 132 14.48 2.69 -1.04
N GLY A 133 14.00 1.46 -0.83
CA GLY A 133 14.32 0.62 0.32
C GLY A 133 15.83 0.48 0.57
N ARG A 134 16.56 0.08 -0.46
CA ARG A 134 18.04 -0.02 -0.41
C ARG A 134 18.69 1.32 -0.11
N GLY A 135 18.16 2.41 -0.66
CA GLY A 135 18.62 3.77 -0.35
C GLY A 135 18.44 4.13 1.13
N LEU A 136 17.32 3.76 1.74
CA LEU A 136 17.07 3.98 3.18
C LEU A 136 18.08 3.21 4.04
N LEU A 137 18.39 1.97 3.67
CA LEU A 137 19.37 1.14 4.35
C LEU A 137 20.79 1.73 4.26
N ILE A 138 21.25 2.04 3.04
CA ILE A 138 22.60 2.60 2.79
C ILE A 138 22.80 3.92 3.54
N ASN A 139 21.77 4.77 3.58
CA ASN A 139 21.83 6.06 4.27
C ASN A 139 21.59 5.96 5.79
N LYS A 140 21.34 4.75 6.33
CA LYS A 140 21.00 4.54 7.75
C LYS A 140 19.81 5.41 8.19
N THR A 141 18.79 5.49 7.34
CA THR A 141 17.55 6.24 7.56
C THR A 141 16.32 5.34 7.60
N LEU A 142 16.49 4.12 8.11
CA LEU A 142 15.39 3.17 8.29
C LEU A 142 14.33 3.76 9.23
N PRO A 143 13.04 3.55 8.95
CA PRO A 143 11.97 4.12 9.74
C PRO A 143 11.70 3.32 11.02
N ASP A 144 11.34 4.00 12.10
CA ASP A 144 10.77 3.32 13.28
C ASP A 144 9.27 3.03 13.10
N VAL A 145 8.59 3.87 12.32
CA VAL A 145 7.15 3.81 12.08
C VAL A 145 6.87 4.05 10.61
N VAL A 146 5.98 3.23 10.04
CA VAL A 146 5.55 3.33 8.65
C VAL A 146 4.05 3.50 8.58
N TYR A 147 3.61 4.58 7.94
CA TYR A 147 2.21 4.80 7.58
C TYR A 147 2.02 4.66 6.08
N ALA A 148 0.92 4.04 5.66
CA ALA A 148 0.55 3.94 4.26
C ALA A 148 -0.92 4.32 4.06
N SER A 149 -1.20 5.00 2.96
CA SER A 149 -2.58 5.13 2.45
C SER A 149 -3.19 3.72 2.19
N PRO A 150 -4.52 3.54 2.34
CA PRO A 150 -5.19 2.26 2.11
C PRO A 150 -5.16 1.76 0.66
N ALA A 151 -4.75 2.60 -0.31
CA ALA A 151 -4.61 2.17 -1.69
C ALA A 151 -3.57 1.05 -1.81
N LEU A 152 -3.87 -0.02 -2.55
CA LEU A 152 -3.02 -1.20 -2.65
C LEU A 152 -1.61 -0.86 -3.17
N ARG A 153 -1.50 0.01 -4.17
CA ARG A 153 -0.22 0.56 -4.66
C ARG A 153 0.63 1.24 -3.57
N CYS A 154 -0.01 1.92 -2.62
CA CYS A 154 0.66 2.62 -1.52
C CYS A 154 1.16 1.59 -0.48
N VAL A 155 0.38 0.55 -0.18
CA VAL A 155 0.79 -0.58 0.68
C VAL A 155 1.92 -1.41 0.05
N GLN A 156 1.80 -1.75 -1.24
CA GLN A 156 2.84 -2.49 -1.98
C GLN A 156 4.16 -1.74 -1.99
N THR A 157 4.12 -0.42 -2.24
CA THR A 157 5.33 0.42 -2.25
C THR A 157 6.02 0.38 -0.88
N ALA A 158 5.27 0.54 0.21
CA ALA A 158 5.81 0.46 1.56
C ALA A 158 6.42 -0.92 1.84
N SER A 159 5.70 -2.00 1.50
CA SER A 159 6.15 -3.36 1.75
C SER A 159 7.42 -3.71 0.97
N PHE A 160 7.49 -3.41 -0.33
CA PHE A 160 8.67 -3.72 -1.13
C PHE A 160 9.88 -2.88 -0.74
N ALA A 161 9.69 -1.62 -0.32
CA ALA A 161 10.77 -0.81 0.23
C ALA A 161 11.33 -1.41 1.54
N LEU A 162 10.46 -1.85 2.45
CA LEU A 162 10.87 -2.46 3.71
C LEU A 162 11.56 -3.82 3.51
N LYS A 163 11.00 -4.68 2.64
CA LYS A 163 11.58 -5.98 2.27
C LYS A 163 12.98 -5.80 1.69
N ALA A 164 13.15 -4.87 0.74
CA ALA A 164 14.45 -4.60 0.13
C ALA A 164 15.47 -3.97 1.09
N ALA A 165 15.00 -3.36 2.18
CA ALA A 165 15.83 -2.84 3.25
C ALA A 165 16.19 -3.91 4.31
N GLY A 166 15.62 -5.12 4.23
CA GLY A 166 15.78 -6.16 5.25
C GLY A 166 15.18 -5.77 6.61
N TYR A 167 14.11 -4.97 6.59
CA TYR A 167 13.55 -4.33 7.78
C TYR A 167 12.04 -4.56 7.92
N ASP A 168 11.43 -5.38 7.07
CA ASP A 168 10.01 -5.66 7.09
C ASP A 168 9.55 -6.43 8.32
N ASP A 169 10.39 -7.27 8.94
CA ASP A 169 10.05 -7.94 10.20
C ASP A 169 10.08 -7.01 11.43
N GLN A 170 10.77 -5.87 11.33
CA GLN A 170 10.99 -4.96 12.46
C GLN A 170 9.93 -3.87 12.57
N VAL A 171 9.27 -3.52 11.46
CA VAL A 171 8.27 -2.45 11.44
C VAL A 171 7.02 -2.87 10.67
N LYS A 172 5.86 -2.69 11.31
CA LYS A 172 4.56 -2.95 10.70
C LYS A 172 4.03 -1.72 9.97
N ILE A 173 3.35 -1.94 8.86
CA ILE A 173 2.71 -0.90 8.06
C ILE A 173 1.36 -0.53 8.67
N ARG A 174 1.20 0.73 9.08
CA ARG A 174 -0.05 1.27 9.63
C ARG A 174 -0.88 1.89 8.52
N ILE A 175 -2.08 1.36 8.32
CA ILE A 175 -2.99 1.85 7.27
C ILE A 175 -3.74 3.08 7.76
N GLU A 176 -3.45 4.25 7.18
CA GLU A 176 -4.05 5.53 7.52
C GLU A 176 -4.90 6.06 6.35
N PRO A 177 -6.23 5.93 6.39
CA PRO A 177 -7.14 6.48 5.38
C PRO A 177 -6.97 7.99 5.17
N ALA A 178 -6.58 8.76 6.19
CA ALA A 178 -6.33 10.18 6.03
C ALA A 178 -5.16 10.52 5.08
N LEU A 179 -4.34 9.55 4.68
CA LEU A 179 -3.28 9.71 3.67
C LEU A 179 -3.75 9.41 2.23
N PHE A 180 -5.00 8.98 2.05
CA PHE A 180 -5.58 8.71 0.74
C PHE A 180 -5.72 10.00 -0.08
N GLU A 181 -5.70 9.85 -1.41
CA GLU A 181 -5.78 10.98 -2.33
C GLU A 181 -7.15 11.67 -2.33
N ASN A 182 -7.31 12.71 -3.16
CA ASN A 182 -8.55 13.46 -3.21
C ASN A 182 -9.71 12.56 -3.67
N THR A 183 -10.79 12.52 -2.89
CA THR A 183 -11.94 11.64 -3.16
C THR A 183 -12.68 11.98 -4.45
N THR A 184 -12.55 13.21 -4.98
CA THR A 184 -13.16 13.64 -6.25
C THR A 184 -12.61 12.90 -7.47
N LEU A 185 -11.43 12.25 -7.34
CA LEU A 185 -10.86 11.38 -8.38
C LEU A 185 -11.62 10.05 -8.53
N TYR A 186 -12.58 9.77 -7.65
CA TYR A 186 -13.36 8.53 -7.62
C TYR A 186 -14.86 8.86 -7.69
N PRO A 187 -15.37 9.27 -8.87
CA PRO A 187 -16.77 9.66 -9.04
C PRO A 187 -17.76 8.51 -8.80
N GLU A 188 -17.31 7.26 -8.98
CA GLU A 188 -18.10 6.06 -8.71
C GLU A 188 -18.13 5.67 -7.21
N GLY A 189 -17.47 6.45 -6.36
CA GLY A 189 -17.44 6.28 -4.92
C GLY A 189 -16.18 5.59 -4.41
N GLN A 190 -16.22 5.20 -3.14
CA GLN A 190 -15.06 4.67 -2.43
C GLN A 190 -14.55 3.35 -3.05
N PRO A 191 -13.25 3.26 -3.40
CA PRO A 191 -12.65 1.99 -3.81
C PRO A 191 -12.80 0.91 -2.74
N LYS A 192 -12.95 -0.34 -3.17
CA LYS A 192 -13.00 -1.48 -2.26
C LYS A 192 -11.59 -1.89 -1.83
N PHE A 193 -11.03 -1.11 -0.90
CA PHE A 193 -9.71 -1.37 -0.31
C PHE A 193 -9.65 -2.74 0.36
N ALA A 194 -8.48 -3.35 0.32
CA ALA A 194 -8.20 -4.54 1.10
C ALA A 194 -8.25 -4.22 2.61
N THR A 195 -8.91 -5.08 3.37
CA THR A 195 -8.91 -5.01 4.83
C THR A 195 -7.52 -5.39 5.38
N PRO A 196 -7.17 -4.95 6.60
CA PRO A 196 -5.91 -5.37 7.24
C PRO A 196 -5.74 -6.89 7.29
N ALA A 197 -6.81 -7.65 7.54
CA ALA A 197 -6.77 -9.10 7.53
C ALA A 197 -6.44 -9.70 6.15
N GLN A 198 -7.05 -9.17 5.08
CA GLN A 198 -6.73 -9.57 3.70
C GLN A 198 -5.29 -9.22 3.32
N LEU A 199 -4.80 -8.06 3.76
CA LEU A 199 -3.41 -7.64 3.54
C LEU A 199 -2.43 -8.58 4.27
N THR A 200 -2.68 -8.92 5.54
CA THR A 200 -1.88 -9.90 6.27
C THR A 200 -1.88 -11.27 5.59
N ALA A 201 -3.05 -11.75 5.13
CA ALA A 201 -3.16 -13.01 4.41
C ALA A 201 -2.39 -13.01 3.07
N ALA A 202 -2.24 -11.84 2.45
CA ALA A 202 -1.41 -11.63 1.26
C ALA A 202 0.07 -11.32 1.57
N GLU A 203 0.54 -11.64 2.79
CA GLU A 203 1.94 -11.49 3.22
C GLU A 203 2.46 -10.05 3.25
N PHE A 204 1.57 -9.07 3.46
CA PHE A 204 1.95 -7.72 3.85
C PHE A 204 2.02 -7.62 5.38
N ASN A 205 3.16 -7.17 5.92
CA ASN A 205 3.32 -6.98 7.36
C ASN A 205 2.60 -5.70 7.86
N VAL A 206 1.28 -5.77 7.95
CA VAL A 206 0.43 -4.66 8.40
C VAL A 206 0.14 -4.72 9.91
N ASP A 207 0.03 -3.55 10.53
CA ASP A 207 -0.36 -3.41 11.93
C ASP A 207 -1.89 -3.48 12.05
N THR A 208 -2.41 -4.66 12.38
CA THR A 208 -3.87 -4.88 12.56
C THR A 208 -4.43 -4.22 13.81
N ASN A 209 -3.59 -3.79 14.75
CA ASN A 209 -4.00 -3.14 15.98
C ASN A 209 -4.00 -1.60 15.87
N TYR A 210 -3.47 -1.07 14.78
CA TYR A 210 -3.45 0.36 14.53
C TYR A 210 -4.86 0.93 14.41
N LYS A 211 -5.12 2.02 15.14
CA LYS A 211 -6.36 2.79 15.04
C LYS A 211 -6.11 4.04 14.21
N PRO A 212 -6.73 4.18 13.03
CA PRO A 212 -6.49 5.32 12.17
C PRO A 212 -7.06 6.62 12.76
N ILE A 213 -6.39 7.74 12.45
CA ILE A 213 -6.83 9.09 12.82
C ILE A 213 -8.16 9.42 12.14
N MET A 214 -8.32 8.98 10.89
CA MET A 214 -9.56 9.11 10.12
C MET A 214 -9.96 7.74 9.58
N THR A 215 -11.22 7.34 9.79
CA THR A 215 -11.75 6.15 9.12
C THR A 215 -12.05 6.45 7.65
N ALA A 216 -12.08 5.42 6.82
CA ALA A 216 -12.49 5.58 5.43
C ALA A 216 -13.92 6.14 5.33
N ASP A 217 -14.88 5.63 6.10
CA ASP A 217 -16.27 6.14 6.09
C ASP A 217 -16.35 7.65 6.38
N LYS A 218 -15.48 8.16 7.26
CA LYS A 218 -15.40 9.59 7.55
C LYS A 218 -14.80 10.38 6.39
N LEU A 219 -13.77 9.85 5.74
CA LEU A 219 -13.15 10.47 4.55
C LEU A 219 -14.17 10.61 3.41
N TRP A 220 -15.00 9.60 3.17
CA TRP A 220 -16.03 9.62 2.11
C TRP A 220 -17.37 10.23 2.52
N SER A 221 -17.49 10.76 3.75
CA SER A 221 -18.74 11.35 4.24
C SER A 221 -19.23 12.56 3.43
N ARG A 222 -18.29 13.29 2.79
CA ARG A 222 -18.56 14.37 1.85
C ARG A 222 -17.39 14.51 0.87
N PRO A 223 -17.62 14.98 -0.36
CA PRO A 223 -16.53 15.38 -1.24
C PRO A 223 -15.76 16.56 -0.60
N GLU A 224 -14.45 16.55 -0.78
CA GLU A 224 -13.55 17.61 -0.33
C GLU A 224 -13.11 18.49 -1.52
N SER A 225 -12.94 19.79 -1.29
CA SER A 225 -12.25 20.65 -2.26
C SER A 225 -10.76 20.32 -2.34
N ILE A 226 -10.06 20.89 -3.33
CA ILE A 226 -8.60 20.72 -3.45
C ILE A 226 -7.87 21.34 -2.24
N GLU A 227 -8.39 22.44 -1.70
CA GLU A 227 -7.87 23.12 -0.52
C GLU A 227 -8.11 22.29 0.75
N GLU A 228 -9.33 21.81 0.97
CA GLU A 228 -9.68 20.96 2.10
C GLU A 228 -8.85 19.67 2.13
N TYR A 229 -8.60 19.12 0.94
CA TYR A 229 -7.72 17.98 0.75
C TYR A 229 -6.28 18.28 1.20
N GLY A 230 -5.73 19.42 0.78
CA GLY A 230 -4.40 19.88 1.20
C GLY A 230 -4.31 20.07 2.72
N ASP A 231 -5.32 20.70 3.31
CA ASP A 231 -5.43 20.91 4.76
C ASP A 231 -5.53 19.58 5.53
N ARG A 232 -6.31 18.62 5.03
CA ARG A 232 -6.43 17.27 5.60
C ARG A 232 -5.09 16.57 5.62
N LEU A 233 -4.37 16.53 4.50
CA LEU A 233 -3.07 15.89 4.43
C LEU A 233 -2.08 16.58 5.36
N GLN A 234 -2.01 17.91 5.35
CA GLN A 234 -1.09 18.64 6.22
C GLN A 234 -1.37 18.32 7.70
N LYS A 235 -2.63 18.42 8.12
CA LYS A 235 -3.04 18.12 9.49
C LYS A 235 -2.70 16.69 9.88
N THR A 236 -2.93 15.74 8.99
CA THR A 236 -2.62 14.32 9.21
C THR A 236 -1.12 14.12 9.39
N LEU A 237 -0.29 14.66 8.50
CA LEU A 237 1.16 14.54 8.58
C LEU A 237 1.70 15.12 9.90
N LEU A 238 1.18 16.28 10.33
CA LEU A 238 1.55 16.89 11.61
C LEU A 238 1.10 16.02 12.80
N GLN A 239 -0.15 15.55 12.80
CA GLN A 239 -0.66 14.69 13.86
C GLN A 239 0.11 13.37 13.96
N LEU A 240 0.50 12.76 12.83
CA LEU A 240 1.31 11.54 12.81
C LEU A 240 2.74 11.79 13.29
N ALA A 241 3.30 12.98 13.04
CA ALA A 241 4.61 13.38 13.54
C ALA A 241 4.60 13.69 15.05
N GLU A 242 3.47 14.12 15.59
CA GLU A 242 3.26 14.43 17.02
C GLU A 242 2.84 13.20 17.84
N ASN A 243 1.99 12.33 17.29
CA ASN A 243 1.44 11.14 17.96
C ASN A 243 2.48 10.01 18.02
N ILE A 244 3.26 10.00 19.10
CA ILE A 244 4.28 8.99 19.38
C ILE A 244 3.70 7.99 20.38
N GLU A 245 2.94 7.01 19.88
CA GLU A 245 2.49 5.91 20.74
C GLU A 245 3.45 4.71 20.77
N ALA A 246 4.53 4.67 19.96
CA ALA A 246 5.31 3.43 19.83
C ALA A 246 6.81 3.51 19.51
N THR A 247 7.45 4.69 19.37
CA THR A 247 8.91 4.70 19.17
C THR A 247 9.65 4.85 20.50
N THR A 248 10.57 3.91 20.77
CA THR A 248 11.58 4.02 21.84
C THR A 248 12.68 5.02 21.49
N ASN A 249 12.73 5.48 20.23
CA ASN A 249 13.65 6.48 19.74
C ASN A 249 12.89 7.76 19.34
N PRO A 250 12.84 8.80 20.19
CA PRO A 250 12.11 10.02 19.90
C PRO A 250 12.66 10.81 18.69
N TYR A 251 13.75 10.35 18.06
CA TYR A 251 14.44 10.98 16.94
C TYR A 251 14.52 10.11 15.68
N GLY A 252 13.95 8.91 15.69
CA GLY A 252 14.05 8.03 14.53
C GLY A 252 13.19 8.51 13.35
N PRO A 253 13.58 8.18 12.11
CA PRO A 253 12.84 8.58 10.93
C PRO A 253 11.42 7.99 10.92
N ILE A 254 10.44 8.77 10.47
CA ILE A 254 9.08 8.28 10.18
C ILE A 254 8.92 8.23 8.66
N ILE A 255 8.52 7.08 8.12
CA ILE A 255 8.20 6.98 6.69
C ILE A 255 6.69 7.00 6.50
N MET A 256 6.24 7.84 5.58
CA MET A 256 4.84 7.97 5.20
C MET A 256 4.73 7.76 3.70
N VAL A 257 4.06 6.68 3.30
CA VAL A 257 3.78 6.37 1.90
C VAL A 257 2.36 6.87 1.58
N SER A 258 2.30 8.01 0.89
CA SER A 258 1.04 8.64 0.47
C SER A 258 0.87 8.53 -1.03
N CYS A 259 -0.36 8.70 -1.51
CA CYS A 259 -0.67 8.51 -2.93
C CYS A 259 -0.46 9.78 -3.78
N ILE A 260 0.40 10.72 -3.35
CA ILE A 260 0.37 12.11 -3.83
C ILE A 260 1.56 12.60 -4.66
N PHE A 261 1.20 13.41 -5.66
CA PHE A 261 2.02 14.11 -6.63
C PHE A 261 2.56 15.48 -6.12
N ARG A 262 1.95 16.04 -5.07
CA ARG A 262 2.24 17.36 -4.47
C ARG A 262 2.72 17.32 -3.01
N VAL A 263 3.48 16.28 -2.64
CA VAL A 263 4.16 16.24 -1.33
C VAL A 263 5.00 17.52 -1.14
N PHE A 264 5.65 17.98 -2.21
CA PHE A 264 6.51 19.15 -2.20
C PHE A 264 5.78 20.46 -1.86
N GLU A 265 4.59 20.72 -2.37
CA GLU A 265 3.88 21.99 -2.07
C GLU A 265 3.34 22.01 -0.63
N VAL A 266 2.78 20.90 -0.14
CA VAL A 266 2.23 20.81 1.21
C VAL A 266 3.35 20.85 2.27
N ILE A 267 4.50 20.22 2.01
CA ILE A 267 5.66 20.21 2.92
C ILE A 267 6.41 21.56 2.89
N GLN A 268 6.65 22.13 1.70
CA GLN A 268 7.43 23.37 1.59
C GLN A 268 6.70 24.60 2.15
N PHE A 269 5.36 24.61 2.16
CA PHE A 269 4.62 25.81 2.54
C PHE A 269 4.62 26.10 4.05
N LYS A 270 4.79 25.09 4.93
CA LYS A 270 4.66 25.32 6.39
C LYS A 270 5.61 24.56 7.32
N LEU A 271 6.49 23.66 6.85
CA LEU A 271 7.53 23.06 7.71
C LEU A 271 8.75 23.97 7.96
N LYS A 272 8.83 25.15 7.31
CA LYS A 272 9.79 26.21 7.64
C LYS A 272 9.49 26.93 8.98
N LYS A 273 8.48 26.49 9.73
CA LYS A 273 8.11 27.04 11.05
C LYS A 273 8.58 26.18 12.24
N PHE A 274 9.35 25.13 12.00
CA PHE A 274 10.02 24.32 13.02
C PHE A 274 11.53 24.31 12.80
#